data_AF-A0A090SCV5-F1
#
_entry.id   AF-A0A090SCV5-F1
#
_cell.length_a   1.000
_cell.length_b   1.000
_cell.length_c   1.000
_cell.angle_alpha   90.00
_cell.angle_beta   90.00
_cell.angle_gamma   90.00
#
_symmetry.space_group_name_H-M   'P 1'
#
loop_
_entity.id
_entity.type
_entity.pdbx_description
1 polymer ?
#
loop_
_entity_poly.entity_id
_entity_poly.type
_entity_poly.pdbx_seq_one_letter_code
_entity_poly.pdbx_strand_id
1 'polypeptide(L)'
;MVLLSRTIVANTKYSAVLVIVVLGLLMGTLFVKTGLATPGLQEFPAIVLLSQTTVIALIATFFVGGQEIRRLLSKETGHVDVLAVPAKNEVFFGTTSTQFVYIIRAFVLLMGIEMISALLTGRSASHPMGESYLAMAYLCIGVAIIFVDSKKEVAKMRTYLFKGVVEVLTIVIIMMLSLRLSHLVASVIGLPQIFFAMIISSGLGMLLPHWKAGPTLNSLLFAGIPVLLTGTFLVGGSHMLEAFSIPGLQSVIVYGFAGQMFWMFGGLTILIFLAKANHVRNLAPGMAGGLSHSGLTGACTAGDFGYTAAARAPIMINIPFLGHIFVFTILAASAERGALLVGWTLPLVLAGLACVYLATKNLRKANGDHAVEVKGLMQFSFGWQIVAVFGSFTILHFAGMPIEHASMAAASGLSHFGLFAATQGGMFGDSAASMITFIFATPFLVHPLVFGLFGKATENNGEMSSKAVLLIFTLGTLGVLYSALSI
;
A
#
# COMPACT_ATOMS: atom_id res chain seq x y z
N MET A 1 8.83 10.33 13.22
CA MET A 1 7.37 10.28 13.04
C MET A 1 6.76 8.96 13.49
N VAL A 2 7.15 7.81 12.94
CA VAL A 2 6.59 6.49 13.32
C VAL A 2 6.56 6.26 14.84
N LEU A 3 7.66 6.51 15.56
CA LEU A 3 7.70 6.34 17.02
C LEU A 3 6.71 7.27 17.74
N LEU A 4 6.69 8.54 17.38
CA LEU A 4 5.76 9.53 17.93
C LEU A 4 4.30 9.09 17.69
N SER A 5 3.99 8.65 16.48
CA SER A 5 2.66 8.15 16.12
C SER A 5 2.25 6.94 16.96
N ARG A 6 3.17 6.00 17.21
CA ARG A 6 2.93 4.85 18.09
C ARG A 6 2.75 5.24 19.54
N THR A 7 3.51 6.23 20.03
CA THR A 7 3.35 6.78 21.38
C THR A 7 1.97 7.43 21.56
N ILE A 8 1.51 8.20 20.57
CA ILE A 8 0.21 8.89 20.63
C ILE A 8 -0.95 7.89 20.71
N VAL A 9 -0.89 6.79 19.95
CA VAL A 9 -1.96 5.77 19.94
C VAL A 9 -1.74 4.65 20.97
N ALA A 10 -0.68 4.73 21.76
CA ALA A 10 -0.38 3.72 22.78
C ALA A 10 -1.55 3.56 23.76
N ASN A 11 -1.87 2.31 24.11
CA ASN A 11 -3.04 1.91 24.90
C ASN A 11 -4.41 2.28 24.30
N THR A 12 -4.46 2.72 23.05
CA THR A 12 -5.71 2.90 22.29
C THR A 12 -5.88 1.76 21.28
N LYS A 13 -7.05 1.69 20.63
CA LYS A 13 -7.29 0.78 19.49
C LYS A 13 -7.11 1.45 18.12
N TYR A 14 -6.55 2.66 18.09
CA TYR A 14 -6.35 3.41 16.86
C TYR A 14 -5.02 3.02 16.20
N SER A 15 -5.00 3.06 14.86
CA SER A 15 -3.80 2.73 14.08
C SER A 15 -2.76 3.84 14.14
N ALA A 16 -1.48 3.49 14.25
CA ALA A 16 -0.41 4.47 14.20
C ALA A 16 -0.29 5.14 12.82
N VAL A 17 -0.74 4.46 11.75
CA VAL A 17 -0.74 5.01 10.38
C VAL A 17 -1.60 6.27 10.29
N LEU A 18 -2.71 6.34 11.02
CA LEU A 18 -3.52 7.54 11.12
C LEU A 18 -2.70 8.76 11.56
N VAL A 19 -1.91 8.61 12.62
CA VAL A 19 -1.13 9.73 13.16
C VAL A 19 0.05 10.07 12.24
N ILE A 20 0.68 9.07 11.62
CA ILE A 20 1.73 9.28 10.61
C ILE A 20 1.21 10.17 9.49
N VAL A 21 0.02 9.88 8.98
CA VAL A 21 -0.64 10.65 7.93
C VAL A 21 -0.81 12.11 8.33
N VAL A 22 -1.50 12.36 9.44
CA VAL A 22 -1.87 13.72 9.86
C VAL A 22 -0.61 14.55 10.11
N LEU A 23 0.37 13.98 10.82
CA LEU A 23 1.62 14.65 11.11
C LEU A 23 2.46 14.89 9.85
N GLY A 24 2.52 13.92 8.94
CA GLY A 24 3.29 14.04 7.71
C GLY A 24 2.79 15.16 6.81
N LEU A 25 1.47 15.19 6.57
CA LEU A 25 0.86 16.25 5.77
C LEU A 25 1.06 17.63 6.40
N LEU A 26 0.72 17.76 7.70
CA LEU A 26 0.84 19.02 8.42
C LEU A 26 2.29 19.54 8.42
N MET A 27 3.25 18.67 8.71
CA MET A 27 4.66 19.04 8.79
C MET A 27 5.21 19.44 7.42
N GLY A 28 4.88 18.67 6.36
CA GLY A 28 5.28 19.02 5.00
C GLY A 28 4.76 20.39 4.56
N THR A 29 3.48 20.68 4.85
CA THR A 29 2.89 21.99 4.58
C THR A 29 3.55 23.09 5.39
N LEU A 30 3.85 22.82 6.67
CA LEU A 30 4.48 23.79 7.55
C LEU A 30 5.88 24.17 7.05
N PHE A 31 6.69 23.19 6.60
CA PHE A 31 8.01 23.46 6.03
C PHE A 31 7.96 24.47 4.88
N VAL A 32 6.99 24.33 3.98
CA VAL A 32 6.82 25.27 2.86
C VAL A 32 6.27 26.62 3.35
N LYS A 33 5.25 26.61 4.20
CA LYS A 33 4.61 27.84 4.71
C LYS A 33 5.57 28.71 5.52
N THR A 34 6.53 28.12 6.23
CA THR A 34 7.55 28.86 6.99
C THR A 34 8.76 29.25 6.16
N GLY A 35 8.81 28.87 4.88
CA GLY A 35 9.98 29.10 4.00
C GLY A 35 11.19 28.23 4.34
N LEU A 36 11.00 27.11 5.05
CA LEU A 36 12.09 26.18 5.38
C LEU A 36 12.51 25.31 4.18
N ALA A 37 11.57 25.00 3.29
CA ALA A 37 11.80 24.21 2.08
C ALA A 37 10.83 24.60 0.96
N THR A 38 11.14 24.16 -0.27
CA THR A 38 10.26 24.30 -1.42
C THR A 38 9.33 23.09 -1.59
N PRO A 39 8.21 23.23 -2.34
CA PRO A 39 7.38 22.08 -2.68
C PRO A 39 8.19 20.94 -3.30
N GLY A 40 7.98 19.73 -2.80
CA GLY A 40 8.75 18.54 -3.17
C GLY A 40 9.91 18.22 -2.25
N LEU A 41 10.25 19.12 -1.31
CA LEU A 41 11.29 18.93 -0.29
C LEU A 41 12.65 18.53 -0.87
N GLN A 42 13.07 19.14 -1.98
CA GLN A 42 14.35 18.83 -2.62
C GLN A 42 15.56 19.13 -1.72
N GLU A 43 15.39 20.06 -0.77
CA GLU A 43 16.36 20.39 0.28
C GLU A 43 16.53 19.26 1.31
N PHE A 44 15.57 18.32 1.37
CA PHE A 44 15.60 17.14 2.22
C PHE A 44 15.68 15.86 1.37
N PRO A 45 16.79 15.62 0.67
CA PRO A 45 16.92 14.53 -0.30
C PRO A 45 16.71 13.13 0.32
N ALA A 46 17.01 12.95 1.60
CA ALA A 46 16.73 11.70 2.30
C ALA A 46 15.23 11.40 2.45
N ILE A 47 14.40 12.44 2.63
CA ILE A 47 12.93 12.31 2.73
C ILE A 47 12.36 11.96 1.34
N VAL A 48 12.83 12.64 0.30
CA VAL A 48 12.46 12.38 -1.09
C VAL A 48 12.79 10.94 -1.47
N LEU A 49 14.02 10.49 -1.18
CA LEU A 49 14.44 9.13 -1.47
C LEU A 49 13.56 8.10 -0.75
N LEU A 50 13.25 8.33 0.53
CA LEU A 50 12.37 7.44 1.30
C LEU A 50 10.98 7.30 0.66
N SER A 51 10.43 8.39 0.09
CA SER A 51 9.13 8.39 -0.58
C SER A 51 9.08 7.55 -1.87
N GLN A 52 10.24 7.16 -2.41
CA GLN A 52 10.39 6.36 -3.63
C GLN A 52 10.59 4.87 -3.35
N THR A 53 10.59 4.45 -2.07
CA THR A 53 10.89 3.07 -1.67
C THR A 53 9.68 2.12 -1.69
N THR A 54 8.57 2.52 -2.34
CA THR A 54 7.31 1.77 -2.40
C THR A 54 7.50 0.34 -2.90
N VAL A 55 8.26 0.15 -3.98
CA VAL A 55 8.50 -1.17 -4.59
C VAL A 55 9.22 -2.11 -3.60
N ILE A 56 10.18 -1.60 -2.83
CA ILE A 56 10.98 -2.37 -1.86
C ILE A 56 10.08 -2.93 -0.76
N ALA A 57 9.23 -2.08 -0.16
CA ALA A 57 8.33 -2.51 0.89
C ALA A 57 7.31 -3.54 0.38
N LEU A 58 6.78 -3.32 -0.83
CA LEU A 58 5.81 -4.23 -1.44
C LEU A 58 6.42 -5.60 -1.76
N ILE A 59 7.67 -5.68 -2.25
CA ILE A 59 8.34 -6.96 -2.50
C ILE A 59 8.25 -7.88 -1.26
N ALA A 60 8.50 -7.37 -0.05
CA ALA A 60 8.41 -8.17 1.17
C ALA A 60 6.97 -8.68 1.44
N THR A 61 5.97 -7.82 1.30
CA THR A 61 4.55 -8.18 1.50
C THR A 61 4.06 -9.19 0.45
N PHE A 62 4.44 -9.01 -0.81
CA PHE A 62 4.08 -9.93 -1.90
C PHE A 62 4.74 -11.30 -1.73
N PHE A 63 6.00 -11.34 -1.29
CA PHE A 63 6.68 -12.60 -0.98
C PHE A 63 5.89 -13.41 0.06
N VAL A 64 5.57 -12.80 1.20
CA VAL A 64 4.81 -13.49 2.26
C VAL A 64 3.42 -13.89 1.79
N GLY A 65 2.71 -13.03 1.07
CA GLY A 65 1.39 -13.40 0.57
C GLY A 65 1.44 -14.55 -0.46
N GLY A 66 2.49 -14.64 -1.28
CA GLY A 66 2.76 -15.81 -2.11
C GLY A 66 2.95 -17.10 -1.30
N GLN A 67 3.69 -17.02 -0.19
CA GLN A 67 3.83 -18.16 0.74
C GLN A 67 2.47 -18.59 1.31
N GLU A 68 1.67 -17.63 1.78
CA GLU A 68 0.35 -17.93 2.35
C GLU A 68 -0.62 -18.52 1.31
N ILE A 69 -0.60 -18.01 0.06
CA ILE A 69 -1.39 -18.59 -1.03
C ILE A 69 -1.00 -20.04 -1.26
N ARG A 70 0.30 -20.35 -1.31
CA ARG A 70 0.75 -21.74 -1.51
C ARG A 70 0.27 -22.65 -0.39
N ARG A 71 0.37 -22.22 0.87
CA ARG A 71 -0.10 -23.00 2.04
C ARG A 71 -1.61 -23.22 2.02
N LEU A 72 -2.38 -22.20 1.65
CA LEU A 72 -3.83 -22.32 1.48
C LEU A 72 -4.19 -23.33 0.39
N LEU A 73 -3.46 -23.34 -0.73
CA LEU A 73 -3.69 -24.26 -1.85
C LEU A 73 -3.24 -25.69 -1.51
N SER A 74 -2.14 -25.87 -0.79
CA SER A 74 -1.63 -27.18 -0.35
C SER A 74 -2.39 -27.76 0.85
N LYS A 75 -3.32 -27.00 1.45
CA LYS A 75 -4.03 -27.35 2.70
C LYS A 75 -3.06 -27.67 3.85
N GLU A 76 -1.86 -27.10 3.82
CA GLU A 76 -0.90 -27.24 4.91
C GLU A 76 -1.40 -26.44 6.12
N THR A 77 -2.01 -27.15 7.07
CA THR A 77 -2.41 -26.60 8.36
C THR A 77 -1.29 -26.84 9.36
N GLY A 78 -0.39 -25.87 9.50
CA GLY A 78 0.73 -25.96 10.44
C GLY A 78 1.14 -24.58 10.93
N HIS A 79 1.52 -24.50 12.21
CA HIS A 79 2.13 -23.30 12.76
C HIS A 79 3.46 -23.08 12.05
N VAL A 80 3.64 -21.91 11.42
CA VAL A 80 4.95 -21.55 10.87
C VAL A 80 5.88 -21.29 12.05
N ASP A 81 6.87 -22.16 12.23
CA ASP A 81 7.96 -21.90 13.15
C ASP A 81 8.59 -20.54 12.83
N VAL A 82 8.49 -19.61 13.77
CA VAL A 82 9.13 -18.31 13.66
C VAL A 82 10.59 -18.45 14.09
N LEU A 83 11.53 -17.91 13.31
CA LEU A 83 12.95 -17.97 13.66
C LEU A 83 13.31 -17.18 14.93
N ALA A 84 12.46 -16.23 15.29
CA ALA A 84 12.70 -15.37 16.42
C ALA A 84 11.41 -14.76 16.97
N VAL A 85 11.21 -14.88 18.28
CA VAL A 85 10.03 -14.41 19.01
C VAL A 85 10.26 -12.97 19.46
N PRO A 86 9.39 -12.00 19.10
CA PRO A 86 9.55 -10.61 19.51
C PRO A 86 9.57 -10.44 21.03
N ALA A 87 10.45 -9.57 21.52
CA ALA A 87 10.48 -9.16 22.91
C ALA A 87 9.19 -8.40 23.27
N LYS A 88 8.63 -8.69 24.45
CA LYS A 88 7.43 -8.01 24.97
C LYS A 88 7.74 -6.73 25.75
N ASN A 89 9.01 -6.51 26.11
CA ASN A 89 9.44 -5.37 26.92
C ASN A 89 9.31 -4.07 26.12
N GLU A 90 8.56 -3.10 26.65
CA GLU A 90 8.47 -1.76 26.09
C GLU A 90 9.75 -0.95 26.34
N VAL A 91 10.18 -0.21 25.32
CA VAL A 91 11.34 0.70 25.39
C VAL A 91 10.88 2.15 25.22
N PHE A 92 9.87 2.36 24.39
CA PHE A 92 9.08 3.58 24.32
C PHE A 92 7.62 3.21 24.57
N PHE A 93 6.84 4.13 25.11
CA PHE A 93 5.41 3.91 25.35
C PHE A 93 4.70 3.43 24.07
N GLY A 94 4.07 2.26 24.12
CA GLY A 94 3.40 1.61 22.98
C GLY A 94 4.33 0.99 21.92
N THR A 95 5.63 0.90 22.19
CA THR A 95 6.62 0.31 21.30
C THR A 95 7.59 -0.60 22.06
N THR A 96 7.50 -1.89 21.76
CA THR A 96 8.43 -2.91 22.28
C THR A 96 9.85 -2.75 21.75
N SER A 97 10.83 -3.33 22.45
CA SER A 97 12.24 -3.36 22.03
C SER A 97 12.40 -3.85 20.58
N THR A 98 11.73 -4.96 20.25
CA THR A 98 11.83 -5.53 18.90
C THR A 98 11.17 -4.63 17.85
N GLN A 99 10.03 -4.01 18.17
CA GLN A 99 9.36 -3.08 17.26
C GLN A 99 10.21 -1.82 17.00
N PHE A 100 10.83 -1.27 18.05
CA PHE A 100 11.75 -0.14 17.92
C PHE A 100 12.91 -0.47 16.98
N VAL A 101 13.53 -1.64 17.19
CA VAL A 101 14.60 -2.13 16.31
C VAL A 101 14.09 -2.34 14.89
N TYR A 102 12.91 -2.92 14.69
CA TYR A 102 12.34 -3.10 13.37
C TYR A 102 12.08 -1.79 12.63
N ILE A 103 11.63 -0.73 13.33
CA ILE A 103 11.40 0.59 12.74
C ILE A 103 12.71 1.19 12.22
N ILE A 104 13.76 1.20 13.05
CA ILE A 104 15.08 1.72 12.64
C ILE A 104 15.64 0.89 11.49
N ARG A 105 15.61 -0.44 11.60
CA ARG A 105 16.06 -1.36 10.56
C ARG A 105 15.32 -1.12 9.25
N ALA A 106 13.99 -0.97 9.28
CA ALA A 106 13.19 -0.74 8.08
C ALA A 106 13.62 0.56 7.38
N PHE A 107 13.85 1.64 8.14
CA PHE A 107 14.35 2.90 7.58
C PHE A 107 15.69 2.73 6.87
N VAL A 108 16.70 2.14 7.53
CA VAL A 108 18.02 1.96 6.89
C VAL A 108 17.98 0.92 5.75
N LEU A 109 17.10 -0.08 5.82
CA LEU A 109 16.91 -1.06 4.74
C LEU A 109 16.31 -0.41 3.49
N LEU A 110 15.24 0.34 3.64
CA LEU A 110 14.58 1.03 2.52
C LEU A 110 15.56 2.00 1.84
N MET A 111 16.26 2.82 2.61
CA MET A 111 17.26 3.76 2.10
C MET A 111 18.44 3.04 1.43
N GLY A 112 19.03 2.05 2.10
CA GLY A 112 20.19 1.33 1.59
C GLY A 112 19.89 0.55 0.31
N ILE A 113 18.75 -0.13 0.24
CA ILE A 113 18.33 -0.88 -0.96
C ILE A 113 18.05 0.08 -2.12
N GLU A 114 17.39 1.22 -1.88
CA GLU A 114 17.12 2.20 -2.94
C GLU A 114 18.40 2.83 -3.47
N MET A 115 19.35 3.20 -2.60
CA MET A 115 20.66 3.72 -3.02
C MET A 115 21.44 2.70 -3.85
N ILE A 116 21.44 1.42 -3.44
CA ILE A 116 22.07 0.34 -4.23
C ILE A 116 21.39 0.23 -5.59
N SER A 117 20.05 0.20 -5.62
CA SER A 117 19.31 0.13 -6.88
C SER A 117 19.65 1.31 -7.78
N ALA A 118 19.64 2.53 -7.25
CA ALA A 118 19.93 3.74 -8.01
C ALA A 118 21.37 3.79 -8.55
N LEU A 119 22.37 3.30 -7.77
CA LEU A 119 23.75 3.14 -8.23
C LEU A 119 23.83 2.15 -9.40
N LEU A 120 23.19 0.98 -9.26
CA LEU A 120 23.22 -0.08 -10.27
C LEU A 120 22.48 0.30 -11.57
N THR A 121 21.52 1.23 -11.49
CA THR A 121 20.75 1.71 -12.64
C THR A 121 21.25 3.05 -13.19
N GLY A 122 22.30 3.63 -12.61
CA GLY A 122 22.85 4.94 -13.01
C GLY A 122 21.99 6.16 -12.61
N ARG A 123 20.89 5.96 -11.86
CA ARG A 123 20.02 7.06 -11.38
C ARG A 123 20.69 7.94 -10.34
N SER A 124 21.77 7.47 -9.72
CA SER A 124 22.54 8.25 -8.74
C SER A 124 23.18 9.50 -9.35
N ALA A 125 23.51 9.51 -10.65
CA ALA A 125 24.23 10.61 -11.28
C ALA A 125 23.43 11.93 -11.29
N SER A 126 22.10 11.85 -11.35
CA SER A 126 21.21 13.01 -11.38
C SER A 126 20.70 13.42 -9.99
N HIS A 127 21.12 12.75 -8.91
CA HIS A 127 20.62 12.99 -7.57
C HIS A 127 21.59 13.85 -6.74
N PRO A 128 21.10 14.82 -5.93
CA PRO A 128 21.97 15.72 -5.13
C PRO A 128 22.98 15.02 -4.21
N MET A 129 22.62 13.83 -3.71
CA MET A 129 23.48 12.99 -2.86
C MET A 129 24.24 11.89 -3.62
N GLY A 130 24.25 11.92 -4.95
CA GLY A 130 24.70 10.83 -5.81
C GLY A 130 26.12 10.33 -5.53
N GLU A 131 27.06 11.25 -5.33
CA GLU A 131 28.46 10.93 -5.02
C GLU A 131 28.63 10.18 -3.69
N SER A 132 27.70 10.41 -2.74
CA SER A 132 27.72 9.79 -1.42
C SER A 132 26.95 8.47 -1.34
N TYR A 133 26.24 8.06 -2.39
CA TYR A 133 25.37 6.89 -2.37
C TYR A 133 26.11 5.60 -2.01
N LEU A 134 27.33 5.40 -2.48
CA LEU A 134 28.10 4.18 -2.18
C LEU A 134 28.40 4.07 -0.68
N ALA A 135 28.93 5.14 -0.09
CA ALA A 135 29.26 5.19 1.33
C ALA A 135 28.00 5.09 2.20
N MET A 136 26.93 5.78 1.82
CA MET A 136 25.66 5.74 2.55
C MET A 136 24.97 4.38 2.45
N ALA A 137 24.96 3.76 1.26
CA ALA A 137 24.43 2.41 1.07
C ALA A 137 25.20 1.40 1.94
N TYR A 138 26.53 1.48 1.95
CA TYR A 138 27.37 0.65 2.81
C TYR A 138 27.02 0.81 4.29
N LEU A 139 26.88 2.05 4.77
CA LEU A 139 26.50 2.33 6.15
C LEU A 139 25.08 1.83 6.47
N CYS A 140 24.11 2.11 5.61
CA CYS A 140 22.72 1.72 5.80
C CYS A 140 22.57 0.20 5.86
N ILE A 141 23.17 -0.53 4.91
CA ILE A 141 23.13 -2.00 4.91
C ILE A 141 23.96 -2.58 6.06
N GLY A 142 25.12 -2.00 6.37
CA GLY A 142 25.94 -2.41 7.51
C GLY A 142 25.17 -2.33 8.83
N VAL A 143 24.55 -1.17 9.11
CA VAL A 143 23.66 -0.95 10.26
C VAL A 143 22.49 -1.91 10.22
N ALA A 144 21.84 -2.08 9.06
CA ALA A 144 20.74 -3.02 8.90
C ALA A 144 21.15 -4.45 9.23
N ILE A 145 22.38 -4.88 8.95
CA ILE A 145 22.81 -6.24 9.28
C ILE A 145 23.04 -6.39 10.79
N ILE A 146 23.79 -5.47 11.40
CA ILE A 146 24.21 -5.62 12.80
C ILE A 146 23.15 -5.26 13.83
N PHE A 147 22.20 -4.38 13.48
CA PHE A 147 21.25 -3.81 14.45
C PHE A 147 20.11 -4.79 14.75
N VAL A 148 20.36 -5.81 15.56
CA VAL A 148 19.37 -6.81 16.00
C VAL A 148 19.03 -6.60 17.47
N ASP A 149 17.76 -6.77 17.83
CA ASP A 149 17.30 -6.64 19.21
C ASP A 149 17.95 -7.72 20.09
N SER A 150 18.73 -7.27 21.07
CA SER A 150 19.41 -8.15 22.02
C SER A 150 18.45 -8.83 22.99
N LYS A 151 17.23 -8.32 23.15
CA LYS A 151 16.19 -8.87 24.03
C LYS A 151 15.29 -9.88 23.33
N LYS A 152 15.53 -10.17 22.05
CA LYS A 152 14.75 -11.09 21.24
C LYS A 152 15.27 -12.52 21.40
N GLU A 153 14.36 -13.48 21.55
CA GLU A 153 14.73 -14.89 21.49
C GLU A 153 14.94 -15.30 20.03
N VAL A 154 16.17 -15.71 19.69
CA VAL A 154 16.56 -16.11 18.33
C VAL A 154 17.12 -17.53 18.39
N ALA A 155 16.53 -18.47 17.63
CA ALA A 155 16.94 -19.87 17.69
C ALA A 155 18.43 -20.08 17.32
N LYS A 156 18.91 -19.41 16.26
CA LYS A 156 20.33 -19.40 15.85
C LYS A 156 20.68 -18.05 15.23
N MET A 157 21.43 -17.20 15.94
CA MET A 157 21.74 -15.83 15.52
C MET A 157 22.45 -15.76 14.17
N ARG A 158 23.45 -16.64 13.94
CA ARG A 158 24.18 -16.69 12.65
C ARG A 158 23.25 -16.96 11.47
N THR A 159 22.35 -17.94 11.60
CA THR A 159 21.37 -18.28 10.56
C THR A 159 20.39 -17.14 10.33
N TYR A 160 19.93 -16.50 11.40
CA TYR A 160 19.02 -15.36 11.33
C TYR A 160 19.66 -14.18 10.58
N LEU A 161 20.88 -13.79 10.94
CA LEU A 161 21.62 -12.72 10.26
C LEU A 161 21.92 -13.04 8.79
N PHE A 162 22.40 -14.25 8.51
CA PHE A 162 22.69 -14.67 7.14
C PHE A 162 21.45 -14.64 6.26
N LYS A 163 20.29 -15.07 6.78
CA LYS A 163 19.00 -14.93 6.09
C LYS A 163 18.67 -13.47 5.79
N GLY A 164 18.96 -12.55 6.72
CA GLY A 164 18.76 -11.12 6.49
C GLY A 164 19.58 -10.60 5.29
N VAL A 165 20.83 -11.04 5.15
CA VAL A 165 21.68 -10.71 3.99
C VAL A 165 21.11 -11.29 2.70
N VAL A 166 20.72 -12.57 2.71
CA VAL A 166 20.10 -13.23 1.55
C VAL A 166 18.82 -12.51 1.13
N GLU A 167 18.00 -12.07 2.09
CA GLU A 167 16.78 -11.32 1.85
C GLU A 167 17.07 -9.96 1.19
N VAL A 168 18.06 -9.20 1.68
CA VAL A 168 18.48 -7.93 1.04
C VAL A 168 18.93 -8.15 -0.40
N LEU A 169 19.83 -9.11 -0.62
CA LEU A 169 20.33 -9.44 -1.96
C LEU A 169 19.19 -9.85 -2.89
N THR A 170 18.26 -10.67 -2.40
CA THR A 170 17.09 -11.11 -3.17
C THR A 170 16.20 -9.93 -3.56
N ILE A 171 15.92 -9.01 -2.63
CA ILE A 171 15.11 -7.81 -2.94
C ILE A 171 15.79 -6.96 -4.02
N VAL A 172 17.11 -6.72 -3.91
CA VAL A 172 17.87 -5.98 -4.94
C VAL A 172 17.81 -6.70 -6.29
N ILE A 173 17.98 -8.02 -6.33
CA ILE A 173 17.87 -8.81 -7.57
C ILE A 173 16.47 -8.69 -8.18
N ILE A 174 15.42 -8.79 -7.36
CA ILE A 174 14.03 -8.63 -7.84
C ILE A 174 13.83 -7.23 -8.42
N MET A 175 14.32 -6.17 -7.77
CA MET A 175 14.24 -4.81 -8.30
C MET A 175 14.95 -4.67 -9.65
N MET A 176 16.17 -5.18 -9.77
CA MET A 176 16.94 -5.10 -11.02
C MET A 176 16.29 -5.92 -12.15
N LEU A 177 15.83 -7.14 -11.85
CA LEU A 177 15.18 -8.00 -12.82
C LEU A 177 13.85 -7.41 -13.28
N SER A 178 13.03 -6.92 -12.36
CA SER A 178 11.75 -6.29 -12.68
C SER A 178 11.91 -5.03 -13.53
N LEU A 179 12.93 -4.21 -13.27
CA LEU A 179 13.22 -3.02 -14.08
C LEU A 179 13.65 -3.41 -15.50
N ARG A 180 14.55 -4.40 -15.63
CA ARG A 180 14.98 -4.90 -16.94
C ARG A 180 13.82 -5.49 -17.74
N LEU A 181 12.93 -6.24 -17.09
CA LEU A 181 11.73 -6.78 -17.75
C LEU A 181 10.77 -5.66 -18.19
N SER A 182 10.58 -4.64 -17.36
CA SER A 182 9.79 -3.46 -17.72
C SER A 182 10.34 -2.77 -18.97
N HIS A 183 11.66 -2.53 -19.04
CA HIS A 183 12.29 -1.95 -20.23
C HIS A 183 12.26 -2.87 -21.46
N LEU A 184 12.40 -4.19 -21.26
CA LEU A 184 12.37 -5.17 -22.36
C LEU A 184 11.01 -5.19 -23.06
N VAL A 185 9.93 -5.06 -22.30
CA VAL A 185 8.55 -5.13 -22.81
C VAL A 185 8.01 -3.76 -23.20
N ALA A 186 8.69 -2.66 -22.82
CA ALA A 186 8.25 -1.29 -23.07
C ALA A 186 8.00 -0.94 -24.55
N SER A 187 8.65 -1.64 -25.50
CA SER A 187 8.39 -1.47 -26.93
C SER A 187 7.07 -2.08 -27.41
N VAL A 188 6.48 -2.99 -26.62
CA VAL A 188 5.20 -3.65 -26.90
C VAL A 188 4.10 -3.05 -26.03
N ILE A 189 4.39 -2.82 -24.75
CA ILE A 189 3.47 -2.23 -23.79
C ILE A 189 4.21 -1.63 -22.59
N GLY A 190 3.87 -0.38 -22.23
CA GLY A 190 4.47 0.37 -21.10
C GLY A 190 4.12 -0.15 -19.69
N LEU A 191 4.43 -1.41 -19.38
CA LEU A 191 4.21 -1.99 -18.04
C LEU A 191 5.28 -1.52 -17.03
N PRO A 192 4.89 -1.08 -15.82
CA PRO A 192 5.79 -0.46 -14.86
C PRO A 192 6.59 -1.52 -14.08
N GLN A 193 7.74 -1.14 -13.54
CA GLN A 193 8.60 -2.05 -12.75
C GLN A 193 7.85 -2.80 -11.65
N ILE A 194 6.98 -2.10 -10.92
CA ILE A 194 6.22 -2.66 -9.79
C ILE A 194 5.45 -3.91 -10.22
N PHE A 195 4.88 -3.93 -11.43
CA PHE A 195 4.14 -5.07 -11.96
C PHE A 195 4.98 -6.35 -11.94
N PHE A 196 6.18 -6.30 -12.52
CA PHE A 196 7.09 -7.44 -12.58
C PHE A 196 7.64 -7.80 -11.20
N ALA A 197 7.96 -6.80 -10.37
CA ALA A 197 8.46 -7.03 -9.01
C ALA A 197 7.47 -7.85 -8.16
N MET A 198 6.18 -7.54 -8.29
CA MET A 198 5.11 -8.24 -7.57
C MET A 198 4.91 -9.67 -8.08
N ILE A 199 4.91 -9.91 -9.40
CA ILE A 199 4.81 -11.27 -9.98
C ILE A 199 5.98 -12.14 -9.51
N ILE A 200 7.21 -11.63 -9.65
CA ILE A 200 8.41 -12.36 -9.27
C ILE A 200 8.40 -12.64 -7.77
N SER A 201 8.10 -11.64 -6.94
CA SER A 201 8.12 -11.79 -5.49
C SER A 201 7.06 -12.77 -4.99
N SER A 202 5.82 -12.65 -5.47
CA SER A 202 4.71 -13.55 -5.13
C SER A 202 5.01 -14.99 -5.61
N GLY A 203 5.51 -15.14 -6.84
CA GLY A 203 5.93 -16.43 -7.39
C GLY A 203 7.05 -17.09 -6.57
N LEU A 204 8.08 -16.34 -6.19
CA LEU A 204 9.13 -16.83 -5.29
C LEU A 204 8.57 -17.24 -3.93
N GLY A 205 7.64 -16.47 -3.36
CA GLY A 205 6.93 -16.83 -2.14
C GLY A 205 6.19 -18.16 -2.27
N MET A 206 5.48 -18.36 -3.39
CA MET A 206 4.78 -19.61 -3.68
C MET A 206 5.72 -20.81 -3.86
N LEU A 207 6.93 -20.60 -4.41
CA LEU A 207 7.95 -21.63 -4.56
C LEU A 207 8.68 -21.96 -3.25
N LEU A 208 8.70 -21.01 -2.30
CA LEU A 208 9.40 -21.12 -1.02
C LEU A 208 8.44 -21.00 0.19
N PRO A 209 7.36 -21.82 0.28
CA PRO A 209 6.36 -21.69 1.34
C PRO A 209 6.92 -21.96 2.75
N HIS A 210 8.05 -22.66 2.85
CA HIS A 210 8.72 -22.99 4.11
C HIS A 210 9.84 -22.00 4.48
N TRP A 211 10.07 -20.95 3.68
CA TRP A 211 11.08 -19.94 4.02
C TRP A 211 10.64 -19.15 5.26
N LYS A 212 11.33 -19.39 6.38
CA LYS A 212 11.15 -18.62 7.61
C LYS A 212 11.81 -17.24 7.48
N ALA A 213 11.05 -16.18 7.67
CA ALA A 213 11.50 -14.79 7.56
C ALA A 213 12.65 -14.46 8.53
N GLY A 214 13.73 -13.94 7.96
CA GLY A 214 14.86 -13.35 8.65
C GLY A 214 14.58 -11.91 9.12
N PRO A 215 15.60 -11.21 9.62
CA PRO A 215 15.44 -9.89 10.20
C PRO A 215 15.13 -8.81 9.16
N THR A 216 15.37 -9.04 7.87
CA THR A 216 15.06 -8.06 6.81
C THR A 216 13.57 -8.10 6.51
N LEU A 217 13.03 -9.28 6.18
CA LEU A 217 11.60 -9.44 5.92
C LEU A 217 10.76 -9.07 7.15
N ASN A 218 11.14 -9.50 8.36
CA ASN A 218 10.40 -9.15 9.58
C ASN A 218 10.33 -7.64 9.82
N SER A 219 11.44 -6.91 9.59
CA SER A 219 11.46 -5.45 9.71
C SER A 219 10.58 -4.78 8.66
N LEU A 220 10.67 -5.19 7.39
CA LEU A 220 9.91 -4.60 6.29
C LEU A 220 8.40 -4.88 6.39
N LEU A 221 8.00 -6.09 6.80
CA LEU A 221 6.60 -6.43 7.00
C LEU A 221 5.96 -5.62 8.14
N PHE A 222 6.71 -5.40 9.22
CA PHE A 222 6.22 -4.64 10.37
C PHE A 222 6.22 -3.13 10.12
N ALA A 223 7.34 -2.57 9.68
CA ALA A 223 7.55 -1.12 9.63
C ALA A 223 7.84 -0.56 8.24
N GLY A 224 8.05 -1.40 7.21
CA GLY A 224 8.39 -0.94 5.86
C GLY A 224 7.35 0.04 5.30
N ILE A 225 6.06 -0.35 5.32
CA ILE A 225 4.97 0.54 4.87
C ILE A 225 4.81 1.78 5.77
N PRO A 226 4.72 1.68 7.11
CA PRO A 226 4.67 2.86 7.97
C PRO A 226 5.83 3.85 7.76
N VAL A 227 7.05 3.35 7.54
CA VAL A 227 8.24 4.18 7.31
C VAL A 227 8.21 4.81 5.92
N LEU A 228 7.89 4.07 4.84
CA LEU A 228 7.82 4.69 3.50
C LEU A 228 6.74 5.78 3.46
N LEU A 229 5.57 5.52 4.06
CA LEU A 229 4.46 6.46 4.11
C LEU A 229 4.83 7.75 4.84
N THR A 230 5.76 7.68 5.80
CA THR A 230 6.30 8.89 6.45
C THR A 230 6.96 9.83 5.43
N GLY A 231 7.78 9.29 4.52
CA GLY A 231 8.40 10.08 3.46
C GLY A 231 7.36 10.60 2.47
N THR A 232 6.46 9.72 2.01
CA THR A 232 5.39 10.06 1.06
C THR A 232 4.50 11.19 1.56
N PHE A 233 4.08 11.20 2.83
CA PHE A 233 3.21 12.26 3.34
C PHE A 233 3.93 13.56 3.64
N LEU A 234 5.21 13.53 4.00
CA LEU A 234 5.99 14.76 4.13
C LEU A 234 6.16 15.45 2.78
N VAL A 235 6.56 14.70 1.75
CA VAL A 235 6.67 15.23 0.38
C VAL A 235 5.29 15.66 -0.14
N GLY A 236 4.25 14.85 0.05
CA GLY A 236 2.88 15.19 -0.39
C GLY A 236 2.32 16.43 0.31
N GLY A 237 2.57 16.56 1.62
CA GLY A 237 2.18 17.73 2.41
C GLY A 237 2.86 19.01 1.95
N SER A 238 4.09 18.93 1.45
CA SER A 238 4.82 20.10 0.93
C SER A 238 4.19 20.71 -0.33
N HIS A 239 3.57 19.87 -1.16
CA HIS A 239 2.85 20.31 -2.35
C HIS A 239 1.41 20.76 -2.07
N MET A 240 0.94 20.67 -0.81
CA MET A 240 -0.48 20.86 -0.50
C MET A 240 -1.00 22.24 -0.87
N LEU A 241 -0.21 23.30 -0.68
CA LEU A 241 -0.65 24.67 -0.99
C LEU A 241 -0.62 24.98 -2.49
N GLU A 242 0.42 24.54 -3.20
CA GLU A 242 0.59 24.74 -4.64
C GLU A 242 -0.45 23.98 -5.43
N ALA A 243 -0.79 22.76 -5.03
CA ALA A 243 -1.66 21.95 -5.85
C ALA A 243 -3.12 22.42 -5.90
N PHE A 244 -3.59 23.16 -4.90
CA PHE A 244 -4.90 23.83 -4.96
C PHE A 244 -4.93 25.01 -5.95
N SER A 245 -3.78 25.54 -6.38
CA SER A 245 -3.71 26.61 -7.38
C SER A 245 -3.55 26.12 -8.81
N ILE A 246 -3.36 24.81 -9.04
CA ILE A 246 -3.20 24.23 -10.38
C ILE A 246 -4.57 24.11 -11.06
N PRO A 247 -4.80 24.80 -12.21
CA PRO A 247 -6.05 24.70 -12.96
C PRO A 247 -6.32 23.25 -13.39
N GLY A 248 -7.57 22.80 -13.31
CA GLY A 248 -7.99 21.43 -13.65
C GLY A 248 -7.81 20.41 -12.51
N LEU A 249 -6.91 20.65 -11.55
CA LEU A 249 -6.66 19.72 -10.44
C LEU A 249 -7.78 19.70 -9.40
N GLN A 250 -8.64 20.72 -9.38
CA GLN A 250 -9.79 20.78 -8.48
C GLN A 250 -10.73 19.58 -8.69
N SER A 251 -11.03 19.21 -9.94
CA SER A 251 -11.86 18.05 -10.25
C SER A 251 -11.21 16.74 -9.79
N VAL A 252 -9.88 16.63 -9.95
CA VAL A 252 -9.08 15.49 -9.47
C VAL A 252 -9.11 15.38 -7.95
N ILE A 253 -9.00 16.50 -7.24
CA ILE A 253 -9.04 16.57 -5.77
C ILE A 253 -10.43 16.22 -5.24
N VAL A 254 -11.49 16.80 -5.82
CA VAL A 254 -12.88 16.55 -5.43
C VAL A 254 -13.23 15.08 -5.65
N TYR A 255 -12.91 14.53 -6.83
CA TYR A 255 -13.08 13.10 -7.08
C TYR A 255 -12.19 12.25 -6.16
N GLY A 256 -10.93 12.63 -5.93
CA GLY A 256 -10.03 11.88 -5.04
C GLY A 256 -10.59 11.76 -3.62
N PHE A 257 -11.12 12.85 -3.07
CA PHE A 257 -11.75 12.85 -1.76
C PHE A 257 -13.08 12.05 -1.75
N ALA A 258 -14.00 12.39 -2.63
CA ALA A 258 -15.33 11.75 -2.67
C ALA A 258 -15.26 10.28 -3.11
N GLY A 259 -14.37 9.98 -4.05
CA GLY A 259 -14.06 8.65 -4.54
C GLY A 259 -13.56 7.75 -3.42
N GLN A 260 -12.74 8.26 -2.49
CA GLN A 260 -12.36 7.46 -1.34
C GLN A 260 -13.54 7.13 -0.45
N MET A 261 -14.41 8.08 -0.18
CA MET A 261 -15.65 7.80 0.56
C MET A 261 -16.51 6.77 -0.20
N PHE A 262 -16.66 6.92 -1.51
CA PHE A 262 -17.47 6.05 -2.35
C PHE A 262 -16.93 4.63 -2.43
N TRP A 263 -15.68 4.43 -2.83
CA TRP A 263 -15.10 3.11 -3.07
C TRP A 263 -14.76 2.35 -1.80
N MET A 264 -14.25 3.04 -0.77
CA MET A 264 -13.99 2.44 0.54
C MET A 264 -15.29 2.04 1.21
N PHE A 265 -16.19 3.00 1.42
CA PHE A 265 -17.41 2.74 2.17
C PHE A 265 -18.47 2.02 1.35
N GLY A 266 -18.40 2.06 0.02
CA GLY A 266 -19.18 1.18 -0.86
C GLY A 266 -18.80 -0.29 -0.69
N GLY A 267 -17.49 -0.59 -0.67
CA GLY A 267 -17.02 -1.95 -0.39
C GLY A 267 -17.41 -2.43 1.01
N LEU A 268 -17.26 -1.56 2.02
CA LEU A 268 -17.71 -1.86 3.39
C LEU A 268 -19.23 -2.05 3.47
N THR A 269 -20.02 -1.23 2.76
CA THR A 269 -21.48 -1.37 2.68
C THR A 269 -21.86 -2.73 2.09
N ILE A 270 -21.19 -3.16 1.02
CA ILE A 270 -21.41 -4.49 0.43
C ILE A 270 -21.07 -5.59 1.44
N LEU A 271 -19.91 -5.52 2.10
CA LEU A 271 -19.51 -6.51 3.09
C LEU A 271 -20.45 -6.58 4.30
N ILE A 272 -20.87 -5.44 4.83
CA ILE A 272 -21.73 -5.35 6.01
C ILE A 272 -23.15 -5.79 5.68
N PHE A 273 -23.78 -5.19 4.66
CA PHE A 273 -25.21 -5.38 4.40
C PHE A 273 -25.50 -6.57 3.48
N LEU A 274 -24.69 -6.79 2.44
CA LEU A 274 -24.95 -7.86 1.47
C LEU A 274 -24.24 -9.16 1.85
N ALA A 275 -22.99 -9.08 2.31
CA ALA A 275 -22.21 -10.26 2.70
C ALA A 275 -22.45 -10.69 4.17
N LYS A 276 -23.08 -9.84 4.99
CA LYS A 276 -23.26 -10.05 6.44
C LYS A 276 -21.94 -10.29 7.20
N ALA A 277 -20.85 -9.64 6.77
CA ALA A 277 -19.50 -9.82 7.29
C ALA A 277 -19.01 -8.57 8.07
N ASN A 278 -19.78 -8.13 9.07
CA ASN A 278 -19.52 -6.90 9.84
C ASN A 278 -18.48 -7.09 10.97
N HIS A 279 -17.27 -7.56 10.64
CA HIS A 279 -16.21 -7.70 11.65
C HIS A 279 -14.87 -7.21 11.10
N VAL A 280 -14.11 -6.43 11.88
CA VAL A 280 -12.80 -5.87 11.51
C VAL A 280 -11.83 -6.91 10.92
N ARG A 281 -11.83 -8.15 11.44
CA ARG A 281 -11.03 -9.27 10.92
C ARG A 281 -11.34 -9.68 9.47
N ASN A 282 -12.49 -9.25 8.95
CA ASN A 282 -12.95 -9.44 7.57
C ASN A 282 -12.88 -8.12 6.80
N LEU A 283 -13.43 -7.04 7.38
CA LEU A 283 -13.54 -5.72 6.75
C LEU A 283 -12.17 -5.13 6.41
N ALA A 284 -11.22 -5.14 7.34
CA ALA A 284 -9.90 -4.54 7.14
C ALA A 284 -9.10 -5.27 6.03
N PRO A 285 -8.86 -6.59 6.10
CA PRO A 285 -8.13 -7.29 5.04
C PRO A 285 -8.93 -7.33 3.72
N GLY A 286 -10.26 -7.42 3.76
CA GLY A 286 -11.11 -7.39 2.57
C GLY A 286 -10.97 -6.09 1.77
N MET A 287 -10.92 -4.95 2.46
CA MET A 287 -10.71 -3.63 1.85
C MET A 287 -9.23 -3.34 1.53
N ALA A 288 -8.29 -3.84 2.34
CA ALA A 288 -6.87 -3.77 2.02
C ALA A 288 -6.59 -4.45 0.68
N GLY A 289 -7.16 -5.62 0.42
CA GLY A 289 -7.10 -6.30 -0.88
C GLY A 289 -7.97 -5.67 -1.95
N GLY A 290 -9.26 -5.43 -1.64
CA GLY A 290 -10.27 -4.99 -2.59
C GLY A 290 -10.06 -3.60 -3.18
N LEU A 291 -9.19 -2.79 -2.58
CA LEU A 291 -8.76 -1.52 -3.13
C LEU A 291 -7.23 -1.44 -3.30
N SER A 292 -6.50 -2.51 -2.96
CA SER A 292 -5.04 -2.47 -2.74
C SER A 292 -4.64 -1.26 -1.88
N HIS A 293 -5.44 -0.99 -0.85
CA HIS A 293 -5.44 0.28 -0.14
C HIS A 293 -4.22 0.41 0.76
N SER A 294 -3.47 1.48 0.60
CA SER A 294 -2.16 1.63 1.22
C SER A 294 -2.17 1.72 2.74
N GLY A 295 -3.03 2.60 3.27
CA GLY A 295 -3.19 2.79 4.71
C GLY A 295 -3.65 1.52 5.43
N LEU A 296 -4.74 0.88 4.97
CA LEU A 296 -5.26 -0.37 5.54
C LEU A 296 -4.28 -1.52 5.41
N THR A 297 -3.54 -1.62 4.29
CA THR A 297 -2.48 -2.61 4.15
C THR A 297 -1.43 -2.43 5.24
N GLY A 298 -0.89 -1.22 5.38
CA GLY A 298 0.12 -0.92 6.40
C GLY A 298 -0.38 -1.17 7.82
N ALA A 299 -1.62 -0.76 8.14
CA ALA A 299 -2.22 -0.98 9.45
C ALA A 299 -2.47 -2.47 9.74
N CYS A 300 -2.92 -3.24 8.74
CA CYS A 300 -3.08 -4.69 8.88
C CYS A 300 -1.72 -5.37 9.12
N THR A 301 -0.70 -5.09 8.28
CA THR A 301 0.61 -5.75 8.39
C THR A 301 1.37 -5.33 9.64
N ALA A 302 1.16 -4.10 10.12
CA ALA A 302 1.68 -3.64 11.41
C ALA A 302 0.97 -4.28 12.63
N GLY A 303 -0.16 -4.97 12.41
CA GLY A 303 -0.93 -5.65 13.45
C GLY A 303 -1.91 -4.76 14.19
N ASP A 304 -2.19 -3.55 13.70
CA ASP A 304 -3.05 -2.55 14.39
C ASP A 304 -4.49 -3.05 14.58
N PHE A 305 -4.95 -3.94 13.70
CA PHE A 305 -6.30 -4.53 13.74
C PHE A 305 -6.35 -5.98 14.25
N GLY A 306 -5.28 -6.40 14.92
CA GLY A 306 -5.16 -7.73 15.51
C GLY A 306 -4.60 -8.80 14.56
N TYR A 307 -4.27 -9.95 15.15
CA TYR A 307 -3.52 -11.02 14.49
C TYR A 307 -4.23 -11.59 13.25
N THR A 308 -5.54 -11.83 13.34
CA THR A 308 -6.30 -12.41 12.21
C THR A 308 -6.32 -11.49 10.99
N ALA A 309 -6.44 -10.18 11.18
CA ALA A 309 -6.38 -9.21 10.08
C ALA A 309 -4.96 -9.17 9.47
N ALA A 310 -3.93 -9.17 10.31
CA ALA A 310 -2.53 -9.20 9.88
C ALA A 310 -2.18 -10.47 9.08
N ALA A 311 -2.69 -11.63 9.49
CA ALA A 311 -2.48 -12.89 8.79
C ALA A 311 -3.22 -12.95 7.44
N ARG A 312 -4.39 -12.32 7.34
CA ARG A 312 -5.22 -12.35 6.12
C ARG A 312 -4.80 -11.32 5.08
N ALA A 313 -4.30 -10.15 5.49
CA ALA A 313 -3.99 -9.05 4.58
C ALA A 313 -3.00 -9.43 3.45
N PRO A 314 -1.88 -10.14 3.71
CA PRO A 314 -0.98 -10.57 2.63
C PRO A 314 -1.67 -11.41 1.55
N ILE A 315 -2.58 -12.31 1.95
CA ILE A 315 -3.38 -13.12 1.01
C ILE A 315 -4.30 -12.22 0.19
N MET A 316 -5.03 -11.32 0.86
CA MET A 316 -6.01 -10.44 0.22
C MET A 316 -5.39 -9.46 -0.75
N ILE A 317 -4.12 -9.08 -0.58
CA ILE A 317 -3.43 -8.16 -1.50
C ILE A 317 -2.83 -8.91 -2.69
N ASN A 318 -2.44 -10.19 -2.53
CA ASN A 318 -1.84 -10.98 -3.61
C ASN A 318 -2.87 -11.51 -4.62
N ILE A 319 -4.07 -11.90 -4.18
CA ILE A 319 -5.07 -12.45 -5.10
C ILE A 319 -5.56 -11.45 -6.15
N PRO A 320 -5.94 -10.22 -5.77
CA PRO A 320 -6.28 -9.17 -6.73
C PRO A 320 -5.11 -8.84 -7.66
N PHE A 321 -3.88 -9.16 -7.24
CA PHE A 321 -2.69 -9.00 -8.06
C PHE A 321 -2.64 -9.87 -9.32
N LEU A 322 -3.25 -11.06 -9.32
CA LEU A 322 -3.48 -11.82 -10.56
C LEU A 322 -4.35 -11.02 -11.55
N GLY A 323 -5.30 -10.24 -11.03
CA GLY A 323 -6.15 -9.34 -11.81
C GLY A 323 -5.38 -8.15 -12.39
N HIS A 324 -4.27 -7.74 -11.77
CA HIS A 324 -3.49 -6.60 -12.24
C HIS A 324 -2.77 -6.82 -13.57
N ILE A 325 -2.60 -8.09 -13.98
CA ILE A 325 -2.18 -8.42 -15.35
C ILE A 325 -3.15 -7.79 -16.34
N PHE A 326 -4.45 -7.94 -16.13
CA PHE A 326 -5.45 -7.32 -16.98
C PHE A 326 -5.54 -5.81 -16.75
N VAL A 327 -5.51 -5.38 -15.48
CA VAL A 327 -5.65 -3.96 -15.11
C VAL A 327 -4.55 -3.10 -15.73
N PHE A 328 -3.27 -3.42 -15.47
CA PHE A 328 -2.18 -2.59 -15.97
C PHE A 328 -1.94 -2.75 -17.46
N THR A 329 -2.22 -3.92 -18.06
CA THR A 329 -2.14 -4.05 -19.51
C THR A 329 -3.17 -3.15 -20.20
N ILE A 330 -4.42 -3.14 -19.74
CA ILE A 330 -5.44 -2.28 -20.36
C ILE A 330 -5.18 -0.81 -20.07
N LEU A 331 -4.76 -0.47 -18.85
CA LEU A 331 -4.46 0.92 -18.50
C LEU A 331 -3.22 1.46 -19.21
N ALA A 332 -2.16 0.67 -19.36
CA ALA A 332 -0.97 1.07 -20.12
C ALA A 332 -1.33 1.29 -21.60
N ALA A 333 -2.07 0.35 -22.22
CA ALA A 333 -2.54 0.52 -23.59
C ALA A 333 -3.52 1.70 -23.75
N SER A 334 -4.29 2.02 -22.70
CA SER A 334 -5.15 3.20 -22.68
C SER A 334 -4.33 4.50 -22.57
N ALA A 335 -3.28 4.51 -21.74
CA ALA A 335 -2.39 5.65 -21.55
C ALA A 335 -1.63 5.98 -22.85
N GLU A 336 -1.10 4.98 -23.54
CA GLU A 336 -0.44 5.14 -24.85
C GLU A 336 -1.39 5.73 -25.92
N ARG A 337 -2.69 5.45 -25.82
CA ARG A 337 -3.73 5.99 -26.73
C ARG A 337 -4.31 7.33 -26.26
N GLY A 338 -3.95 7.81 -25.08
CA GLY A 338 -4.50 9.03 -24.47
C GLY A 338 -5.98 8.92 -24.05
N ALA A 339 -6.59 7.74 -24.13
CA ALA A 339 -8.01 7.55 -23.85
C ALA A 339 -8.30 6.14 -23.30
N LEU A 340 -9.33 6.03 -22.46
CA LEU A 340 -9.72 4.75 -21.88
C LEU A 340 -10.24 3.79 -22.95
N LEU A 341 -9.73 2.56 -22.94
CA LEU A 341 -10.22 1.48 -23.81
C LEU A 341 -11.56 0.90 -23.31
N VAL A 342 -12.64 1.66 -23.46
CA VAL A 342 -13.98 1.35 -22.91
C VAL A 342 -14.48 -0.05 -23.28
N GLY A 343 -14.22 -0.50 -24.51
CA GLY A 343 -14.61 -1.84 -24.98
C GLY A 343 -14.00 -2.99 -24.16
N TRP A 344 -12.86 -2.77 -23.52
CA TRP A 344 -12.22 -3.74 -22.62
C TRP A 344 -12.55 -3.49 -21.16
N THR A 345 -12.74 -2.23 -20.74
CA THR A 345 -13.01 -1.91 -19.34
C THR A 345 -14.41 -2.31 -18.90
N LEU A 346 -15.45 -2.06 -19.70
CA LEU A 346 -16.84 -2.38 -19.32
C LEU A 346 -17.07 -3.88 -19.08
N PRO A 347 -16.62 -4.81 -19.96
CA PRO A 347 -16.73 -6.24 -19.69
C PRO A 347 -16.02 -6.67 -18.41
N LEU A 348 -14.87 -6.06 -18.09
CA LEU A 348 -14.15 -6.36 -16.85
C LEU A 348 -14.86 -5.84 -15.62
N VAL A 349 -15.47 -4.64 -15.66
CA VAL A 349 -16.31 -4.15 -14.55
C VAL A 349 -17.46 -5.12 -14.30
N LEU A 350 -18.13 -5.60 -15.35
CA LEU A 350 -19.21 -6.60 -15.23
C LEU A 350 -18.71 -7.92 -14.63
N ALA A 351 -17.55 -8.42 -15.08
CA ALA A 351 -16.92 -9.61 -14.51
C ALA A 351 -16.57 -9.42 -13.03
N GLY A 352 -16.03 -8.26 -12.66
CA GLY A 352 -15.73 -7.89 -11.28
C GLY A 352 -16.99 -7.84 -10.41
N LEU A 353 -18.09 -7.27 -10.90
CA LEU A 353 -19.39 -7.27 -10.22
C LEU A 353 -19.93 -8.69 -10.01
N ALA A 354 -19.78 -9.58 -11.01
CA ALA A 354 -20.14 -10.98 -10.86
C ALA A 354 -19.30 -11.68 -9.77
N CYS A 355 -18.00 -11.42 -9.71
CA CYS A 355 -17.13 -11.92 -8.62
C CYS A 355 -17.58 -11.39 -7.25
N VAL A 356 -17.91 -10.10 -7.13
CA VAL A 356 -18.41 -9.50 -5.89
C VAL A 356 -19.73 -10.15 -5.47
N TYR A 357 -20.65 -10.35 -6.40
CA TYR A 357 -21.91 -11.05 -6.14
C TYR A 357 -21.68 -12.46 -5.59
N LEU A 358 -20.81 -13.25 -6.23
CA LEU A 358 -20.46 -14.59 -5.75
C LEU A 358 -19.78 -14.55 -4.37
N ALA A 359 -18.90 -13.58 -4.14
CA ALA A 359 -18.24 -13.39 -2.86
C ALA A 359 -19.24 -13.11 -1.74
N THR A 360 -20.23 -12.24 -1.96
CA THR A 360 -21.27 -11.95 -0.96
C THR A 360 -22.09 -13.19 -0.62
N LYS A 361 -22.40 -14.04 -1.60
CA LYS A 361 -23.13 -15.30 -1.40
C LYS A 361 -22.31 -16.29 -0.54
N ASN A 362 -21.00 -16.36 -0.76
CA ASN A 362 -20.11 -17.26 -0.02
C ASN A 362 -19.84 -16.77 1.40
N LEU A 363 -19.57 -15.48 1.58
CA LEU A 363 -19.35 -14.86 2.88
C LEU A 363 -20.58 -14.97 3.79
N ARG A 364 -21.78 -14.82 3.24
CA ARG A 364 -23.03 -14.98 3.99
C ARG A 364 -23.22 -16.39 4.55
N LYS A 365 -22.63 -17.39 3.91
CA LYS A 365 -22.68 -18.80 4.33
C LYS A 365 -21.54 -19.19 5.26
N ALA A 366 -20.56 -18.31 5.47
CA ALA A 366 -19.36 -18.65 6.22
C ALA A 366 -19.64 -18.93 7.70
N ASN A 367 -20.62 -18.26 8.32
CA ASN A 367 -21.00 -18.47 9.73
C ASN A 367 -19.79 -18.52 10.70
N GLY A 368 -18.75 -17.73 10.44
CA GLY A 368 -17.52 -17.68 11.23
C GLY A 368 -16.45 -18.72 10.88
N ASP A 369 -16.68 -19.58 9.88
CA ASP A 369 -15.67 -20.50 9.34
C ASP A 369 -14.53 -19.71 8.66
N HIS A 370 -13.32 -19.85 9.23
CA HIS A 370 -12.14 -19.14 8.78
C HIS A 370 -11.80 -19.41 7.30
N ALA A 371 -11.90 -20.65 6.83
CA ALA A 371 -11.50 -21.02 5.46
C ALA A 371 -12.51 -20.47 4.44
N VAL A 372 -13.81 -20.50 4.77
CA VAL A 372 -14.86 -19.95 3.92
C VAL A 372 -14.80 -18.42 3.90
N GLU A 373 -14.56 -17.79 5.05
CA GLU A 373 -14.33 -16.33 5.15
C GLU A 373 -13.15 -15.91 4.26
N VAL A 374 -12.00 -16.57 4.38
CA VAL A 374 -10.81 -16.25 3.57
C VAL A 374 -11.09 -16.40 2.08
N LYS A 375 -11.70 -17.50 1.63
CA LYS A 375 -12.02 -17.69 0.21
C LYS A 375 -13.03 -16.67 -0.31
N GLY A 376 -14.05 -16.35 0.48
CA GLY A 376 -15.04 -15.32 0.13
C GLY A 376 -14.40 -13.93 0.04
N LEU A 377 -13.50 -13.60 0.97
CA LEU A 377 -12.75 -12.35 0.94
C LEU A 377 -11.80 -12.28 -0.26
N MET A 378 -11.13 -13.38 -0.63
CA MET A 378 -10.28 -13.43 -1.84
C MET A 378 -11.08 -13.08 -3.10
N GLN A 379 -12.28 -13.65 -3.24
CA GLN A 379 -13.19 -13.34 -4.36
C GLN A 379 -13.69 -11.90 -4.32
N PHE A 380 -14.04 -11.40 -3.13
CA PHE A 380 -14.45 -10.02 -2.95
C PHE A 380 -13.32 -9.07 -3.32
N SER A 381 -12.12 -9.29 -2.80
CA SER A 381 -10.96 -8.44 -3.06
C SER A 381 -10.60 -8.44 -4.55
N PHE A 382 -10.63 -9.59 -5.22
CA PHE A 382 -10.39 -9.65 -6.66
C PHE A 382 -11.45 -8.87 -7.45
N GLY A 383 -12.74 -9.15 -7.20
CA GLY A 383 -13.84 -8.52 -7.92
C GLY A 383 -13.97 -7.02 -7.66
N TRP A 384 -13.94 -6.63 -6.38
CA TRP A 384 -14.10 -5.23 -5.98
C TRP A 384 -12.97 -4.36 -6.49
N GLN A 385 -11.74 -4.88 -6.55
CA GLN A 385 -10.62 -4.11 -7.08
C GLN A 385 -10.79 -3.81 -8.58
N ILE A 386 -11.22 -4.79 -9.36
CA ILE A 386 -11.52 -4.61 -10.79
C ILE A 386 -12.64 -3.57 -10.97
N VAL A 387 -13.72 -3.69 -10.18
CA VAL A 387 -14.85 -2.75 -10.21
C VAL A 387 -14.40 -1.34 -9.81
N ALA A 388 -13.60 -1.20 -8.77
CA ALA A 388 -13.22 0.09 -8.23
C ALA A 388 -12.21 0.81 -9.14
N VAL A 389 -11.21 0.09 -9.66
CA VAL A 389 -10.24 0.65 -10.60
C VAL A 389 -10.93 1.02 -11.91
N PHE A 390 -11.49 0.04 -12.64
CA PHE A 390 -12.07 0.33 -13.95
C PHE A 390 -13.36 1.13 -13.87
N GLY A 391 -14.15 0.98 -12.80
CA GLY A 391 -15.30 1.82 -12.54
C GLY A 391 -14.90 3.28 -12.34
N SER A 392 -13.82 3.56 -11.60
CA SER A 392 -13.30 4.93 -11.48
C SER A 392 -12.91 5.53 -12.81
N PHE A 393 -12.07 4.82 -13.58
CA PHE A 393 -11.65 5.29 -14.89
C PHE A 393 -12.84 5.46 -15.84
N THR A 394 -13.83 4.56 -15.79
CA THR A 394 -15.01 4.63 -16.65
C THR A 394 -15.88 5.84 -16.31
N ILE A 395 -16.17 6.08 -15.02
CA ILE A 395 -16.92 7.26 -14.57
C ILE A 395 -16.22 8.54 -15.04
N LEU A 396 -14.91 8.65 -14.78
CA LEU A 396 -14.11 9.83 -15.12
C LEU A 396 -13.95 10.02 -16.63
N HIS A 397 -13.81 8.94 -17.39
CA HIS A 397 -13.73 9.00 -18.85
C HIS A 397 -15.02 9.53 -19.47
N PHE A 398 -16.18 9.03 -19.04
CA PHE A 398 -17.48 9.53 -19.53
C PHE A 398 -17.80 10.94 -19.04
N ALA A 399 -17.22 11.36 -17.91
CA ALA A 399 -17.26 12.75 -17.46
C ALA A 399 -16.34 13.67 -18.30
N GLY A 400 -15.50 13.15 -19.20
CA GLY A 400 -14.61 13.94 -20.05
C GLY A 400 -13.23 14.22 -19.47
N MET A 401 -12.84 13.57 -18.37
CA MET A 401 -11.52 13.76 -17.76
C MET A 401 -10.41 13.08 -18.59
N PRO A 402 -9.31 13.79 -18.92
CA PRO A 402 -8.14 13.19 -19.56
C PRO A 402 -7.57 12.02 -18.75
N ILE A 403 -7.00 11.02 -19.43
CA ILE A 403 -6.55 9.78 -18.75
C ILE A 403 -5.48 10.01 -17.68
N GLU A 404 -4.61 11.01 -17.87
CA GLU A 404 -3.58 11.39 -16.90
C GLU A 404 -4.21 11.84 -15.58
N HIS A 405 -5.14 12.80 -15.66
CA HIS A 405 -5.91 13.28 -14.51
C HIS A 405 -6.82 12.20 -13.93
N ALA A 406 -7.42 11.37 -14.77
CA ALA A 406 -8.25 10.25 -14.30
C ALA A 406 -7.42 9.23 -13.52
N SER A 407 -6.17 8.99 -13.93
CA SER A 407 -5.25 8.12 -13.20
C SER A 407 -4.91 8.67 -11.83
N MET A 408 -4.68 9.99 -11.74
CA MET A 408 -4.38 10.69 -10.49
C MET A 408 -5.61 10.65 -9.56
N ALA A 409 -6.79 10.98 -10.08
CA ALA A 409 -8.06 10.96 -9.36
C ALA A 409 -8.42 9.55 -8.87
N ALA A 410 -8.25 8.52 -9.71
CA ALA A 410 -8.50 7.13 -9.35
C ALA A 410 -7.47 6.60 -8.35
N ALA A 411 -6.17 6.85 -8.57
CA ALA A 411 -5.12 6.45 -7.63
C ALA A 411 -5.36 7.04 -6.23
N SER A 412 -5.78 8.30 -6.21
CA SER A 412 -6.20 9.05 -5.01
C SER A 412 -7.44 8.45 -4.35
N GLY A 413 -8.55 8.42 -5.08
CA GLY A 413 -9.84 7.95 -4.58
C GLY A 413 -9.86 6.49 -4.17
N LEU A 414 -8.92 5.68 -4.63
CA LEU A 414 -8.78 4.30 -4.18
C LEU A 414 -7.70 4.14 -3.10
N SER A 415 -6.80 5.15 -2.96
CA SER A 415 -5.56 5.07 -2.18
C SER A 415 -4.76 3.81 -2.53
N HIS A 416 -4.73 3.49 -3.82
CA HIS A 416 -4.35 2.19 -4.35
C HIS A 416 -2.84 2.14 -4.63
N PHE A 417 -2.10 1.26 -3.94
CA PHE A 417 -0.64 1.17 -4.06
C PHE A 417 -0.15 0.90 -5.48
N GLY A 418 -0.81 -0.02 -6.20
CA GLY A 418 -0.46 -0.35 -7.57
C GLY A 418 -0.56 0.86 -8.52
N LEU A 419 -1.72 1.55 -8.57
CA LEU A 419 -1.90 2.77 -9.36
C LEU A 419 -0.94 3.88 -8.92
N PHE A 420 -0.75 4.08 -7.60
CA PHE A 420 0.22 5.05 -7.09
C PHE A 420 1.62 4.78 -7.65
N ALA A 421 2.11 3.54 -7.54
CA ALA A 421 3.42 3.15 -8.05
C ALA A 421 3.51 3.18 -9.58
N ALA A 422 2.43 2.86 -10.29
CA ALA A 422 2.38 2.94 -11.75
C ALA A 422 2.45 4.40 -12.24
N THR A 423 1.70 5.30 -11.61
CA THR A 423 1.76 6.74 -11.89
C THR A 423 3.12 7.32 -11.49
N GLN A 424 3.65 6.98 -10.31
CA GLN A 424 5.00 7.37 -9.87
C GLN A 424 6.08 6.87 -10.83
N GLY A 425 5.87 5.70 -11.45
CA GLY A 425 6.75 5.12 -12.46
C GLY A 425 6.57 5.68 -13.87
N GLY A 426 5.72 6.70 -14.07
CA GLY A 426 5.58 7.40 -15.36
C GLY A 426 4.58 6.81 -16.35
N MET A 427 3.79 5.79 -15.97
CA MET A 427 2.83 5.15 -16.90
C MET A 427 1.85 6.13 -17.56
N PHE A 428 1.44 7.17 -16.82
CA PHE A 428 0.44 8.15 -17.25
C PHE A 428 1.05 9.53 -17.51
N GLY A 429 2.34 9.58 -17.86
CA GLY A 429 3.07 10.82 -18.17
C GLY A 429 3.78 11.46 -16.98
N ASP A 430 4.75 12.33 -17.29
CA ASP A 430 5.65 12.98 -16.32
C ASP A 430 4.91 13.95 -15.38
N SER A 431 3.89 14.64 -15.91
CA SER A 431 3.05 15.53 -15.10
C SER A 431 2.35 14.76 -13.98
N ALA A 432 1.70 13.64 -14.32
CA ALA A 432 1.05 12.79 -13.33
C ALA A 432 2.05 12.21 -12.32
N ALA A 433 3.24 11.78 -12.78
CA ALA A 433 4.29 11.24 -11.94
C ALA A 433 4.83 12.27 -10.92
N SER A 434 4.98 13.53 -11.32
CA SER A 434 5.46 14.59 -10.42
C SER A 434 4.44 14.97 -9.35
N MET A 435 3.14 14.96 -9.69
CA MET A 435 2.06 15.41 -8.81
C MET A 435 1.43 14.28 -7.96
N ILE A 436 1.74 13.02 -8.25
CA ILE A 436 1.07 11.90 -7.58
C ILE A 436 1.29 11.89 -6.07
N THR A 437 2.45 12.32 -5.57
CA THR A 437 2.73 12.34 -4.13
C THR A 437 1.82 13.31 -3.39
N PHE A 438 1.45 14.44 -4.01
CA PHE A 438 0.41 15.33 -3.50
C PHE A 438 -0.99 14.70 -3.58
N ILE A 439 -1.34 14.17 -4.74
CA ILE A 439 -2.70 13.70 -5.02
C ILE A 439 -3.02 12.44 -4.23
N PHE A 440 -2.00 11.64 -3.96
CA PHE A 440 -2.07 10.54 -3.03
C PHE A 440 -2.21 11.00 -1.59
N ALA A 441 -1.75 12.21 -1.23
CA ALA A 441 -1.91 12.83 0.07
C ALA A 441 -3.30 13.45 0.30
N THR A 442 -3.98 13.97 -0.73
CA THR A 442 -5.35 14.52 -0.63
C THR A 442 -6.43 13.57 -0.03
N PRO A 443 -6.52 12.28 -0.39
CA PRO A 443 -7.50 11.34 0.16
C PRO A 443 -7.22 11.07 1.63
N PHE A 444 -6.01 11.35 2.11
CA PHE A 444 -5.70 11.23 3.53
C PHE A 444 -6.46 12.18 4.46
N LEU A 445 -7.27 13.11 3.93
CA LEU A 445 -8.31 13.80 4.70
C LEU A 445 -9.44 12.86 5.18
N VAL A 446 -9.76 11.80 4.45
CA VAL A 446 -10.80 10.81 4.82
C VAL A 446 -10.24 9.71 5.73
N HIS A 447 -8.94 9.47 5.70
CA HIS A 447 -8.31 8.40 6.48
C HIS A 447 -8.50 8.53 8.00
N PRO A 448 -8.50 9.73 8.62
CA PRO A 448 -8.94 9.91 10.00
C PRO A 448 -10.31 9.35 10.30
N LEU A 449 -11.26 9.53 9.39
CA LEU A 449 -12.59 8.98 9.53
C LEU A 449 -12.58 7.45 9.38
N VAL A 450 -11.87 6.92 8.38
CA VAL A 450 -11.74 5.46 8.14
C VAL A 450 -11.10 4.78 9.35
N PHE A 451 -9.91 5.22 9.74
CA PHE A 451 -9.17 4.65 10.87
C PHE A 451 -9.87 4.89 12.20
N GLY A 452 -10.58 6.00 12.36
CA GLY A 452 -11.41 6.25 13.52
C GLY A 452 -12.54 5.22 13.66
N LEU A 453 -13.22 4.90 12.55
CA LEU A 453 -14.26 3.88 12.54
C LEU A 453 -13.72 2.47 12.77
N PHE A 454 -12.57 2.12 12.19
CA PHE A 454 -11.91 0.84 12.47
C PHE A 454 -11.42 0.73 13.92
N GLY A 455 -10.87 1.81 14.48
CA GLY A 455 -10.47 1.88 15.88
C GLY A 455 -11.67 1.69 16.81
N LYS A 456 -12.76 2.42 16.54
CA LYS A 456 -14.01 2.28 17.31
C LYS A 456 -14.64 0.90 17.17
N ALA A 457 -14.61 0.32 15.97
CA ALA A 457 -15.07 -1.05 15.75
C ALA A 457 -14.23 -2.05 16.57
N THR A 458 -12.91 -1.85 16.63
CA THR A 458 -12.01 -2.71 17.41
C THR A 458 -12.27 -2.60 18.92
N GLU A 459 -12.68 -1.42 19.42
CA GLU A 459 -13.19 -1.28 20.81
C GLU A 459 -14.52 -2.00 21.01
N ASN A 460 -15.37 -2.04 19.99
CA ASN A 460 -16.71 -2.62 20.02
C ASN A 460 -16.73 -4.08 19.53
N ASN A 461 -15.91 -4.95 20.14
CA ASN A 461 -15.81 -6.38 19.79
C ASN A 461 -15.54 -6.68 18.30
N GLY A 462 -14.99 -5.71 17.57
CA GLY A 462 -14.72 -5.79 16.15
C GLY A 462 -15.91 -5.46 15.24
N GLU A 463 -17.08 -5.08 15.75
CA GLU A 463 -18.24 -4.73 14.94
C GLU A 463 -18.24 -3.24 14.54
N MET A 464 -18.39 -2.95 13.25
CA MET A 464 -18.39 -1.58 12.72
C MET A 464 -19.80 -0.98 12.67
N SER A 465 -19.92 0.32 12.92
CA SER A 465 -21.20 1.05 12.84
C SER A 465 -21.74 1.10 11.41
N SER A 466 -22.76 0.29 11.11
CA SER A 466 -23.35 0.19 9.77
C SER A 466 -24.00 1.51 9.32
N LYS A 467 -24.58 2.27 10.26
CA LYS A 467 -25.20 3.59 9.97
C LYS A 467 -24.15 4.61 9.54
N ALA A 468 -23.01 4.66 10.24
CA ALA A 468 -21.92 5.57 9.88
C ALA A 468 -21.35 5.22 8.51
N VAL A 469 -21.13 3.93 8.24
CA VAL A 469 -20.65 3.45 6.93
C VAL A 469 -21.59 3.85 5.80
N LEU A 470 -22.91 3.63 5.97
CA LEU A 470 -23.90 3.96 4.95
C LEU A 470 -24.00 5.48 4.70
N LEU A 471 -23.94 6.29 5.75
CA LEU A 471 -23.95 7.75 5.64
C LEU A 471 -22.75 8.24 4.81
N ILE A 472 -21.55 7.77 5.13
CA ILE A 472 -20.33 8.15 4.43
C ILE A 472 -20.34 7.68 2.99
N PHE A 473 -20.81 6.46 2.72
CA PHE A 473 -21.00 5.96 1.37
C PHE A 473 -21.96 6.84 0.56
N THR A 474 -23.08 7.26 1.17
CA THR A 474 -24.06 8.14 0.51
C THR A 474 -23.45 9.49 0.17
N LEU A 475 -22.73 10.11 1.12
CA LEU A 475 -22.01 11.37 0.89
C LEU A 475 -20.92 11.22 -0.20
N GLY A 476 -20.17 10.12 -0.18
CA GLY A 476 -19.19 9.81 -1.22
C GLY A 476 -19.82 9.66 -2.60
N THR A 477 -20.97 8.99 -2.68
CA THR A 477 -21.74 8.83 -3.93
C THR A 477 -22.17 10.20 -4.48
N LEU A 478 -22.74 11.06 -3.64
CA LEU A 478 -23.11 12.42 -4.03
C LEU A 478 -21.91 13.24 -4.50
N GLY A 479 -20.77 13.12 -3.81
CA GLY A 479 -19.54 13.81 -4.19
C GLY A 479 -18.94 13.32 -5.51
N VAL A 480 -18.97 12.00 -5.78
CA VAL A 480 -18.54 11.44 -7.07
C VAL A 480 -19.44 11.92 -8.20
N LEU A 481 -20.76 11.92 -7.99
CA LEU A 481 -21.71 12.43 -8.98
C LEU A 481 -21.52 13.91 -9.26
N TYR A 482 -21.36 14.73 -8.20
CA TYR A 482 -21.06 16.15 -8.34
C TYR A 482 -19.76 16.38 -9.12
N SER A 483 -18.70 15.65 -8.77
CA SER A 483 -17.43 15.73 -9.48
C SER A 483 -17.58 15.40 -10.96
N ALA A 484 -18.29 14.30 -11.28
CA ALA A 484 -18.53 13.86 -12.65
C ALA A 484 -19.35 14.87 -13.47
N LEU A 485 -20.27 15.60 -12.85
CA LEU A 485 -21.07 16.64 -13.51
C LEU A 485 -20.34 17.98 -13.65
N SER A 486 -19.25 18.17 -12.91
CA SER A 486 -18.46 19.41 -12.90
C SER A 486 -17.24 19.39 -13.81
N ILE A 487 -16.88 18.21 -14.34
CA ILE A 487 -15.89 18.02 -15.40
C ILE A 487 -16.59 18.32 -16.72
#